data_AF-A0A0A7KKS3-F1
#
_entry.id   AF-A0A0A7KKS3-F1
#
_cell.length_a   1.000
_cell.length_b   1.000
_cell.length_c   1.000
_cell.angle_alpha   90.00
_cell.angle_beta   90.00
_cell.angle_gamma   90.00
#
_symmetry.space_group_name_H-M   'P 1'
#
loop_
_entity.id
_entity.type
_entity.pdbx_description
1 polymer ?
#
loop_
_entity_poly.entity_id
_entity_poly.type
_entity_poly.pdbx_seq_one_letter_code
_entity_poly.pdbx_strand_id
1 'polypeptide(L)'
;MDQLSAGVPGVMLMLAGTPEVFSGRRGLTELPPLAGRLDDPTLNTAHPNLRGPQLPLPRFGEPELVQVMEHLRHLWQAAVGEDTRVNAGFGPYLAQGWTAQLGDASPRVAIREYLSVLDRARDYPDFNAYAHYQFSPPADLRPEETLGAAAEEDTF
;
A
#
# COMPACT_ATOMS: atom_id res chain seq x y z
N MET A 1 -17.86 -21.37 -9.75
CA MET A 1 -16.85 -22.05 -8.91
C MET A 1 -16.97 -23.55 -9.00
N ASP A 2 -18.15 -24.14 -8.77
CA ASP A 2 -18.34 -25.60 -8.80
C ASP A 2 -17.98 -26.24 -10.16
N GLN A 3 -18.29 -25.56 -11.26
CA GLN A 3 -17.85 -25.98 -12.60
C GLN A 3 -16.36 -25.79 -12.88
N LEU A 4 -15.67 -24.89 -12.17
CA LEU A 4 -14.23 -24.65 -12.33
C LEU A 4 -13.41 -25.71 -11.57
N SER A 5 -13.94 -26.24 -10.47
CA SER A 5 -13.30 -27.30 -9.67
C SER A 5 -13.67 -28.71 -10.11
N ALA A 6 -14.66 -28.87 -10.99
CA ALA A 6 -15.14 -30.17 -11.43
C ALA A 6 -14.04 -30.94 -12.18
N GLY A 7 -13.50 -31.98 -11.53
CA GLY A 7 -12.56 -32.93 -12.14
C GLY A 7 -11.08 -32.55 -12.08
N VAL A 8 -10.72 -31.42 -11.45
CA VAL A 8 -9.32 -30.98 -11.35
C VAL A 8 -8.91 -30.87 -9.88
N PRO A 9 -8.26 -31.91 -9.31
CA PRO A 9 -7.73 -31.82 -7.95
C PRO A 9 -6.59 -30.79 -7.89
N GLY A 10 -6.57 -29.96 -6.84
CA GLY A 10 -5.48 -29.00 -6.59
C GLY A 10 -5.63 -27.64 -7.30
N VAL A 11 -6.82 -27.28 -7.78
CA VAL A 11 -7.03 -25.94 -8.38
C VAL A 11 -6.88 -24.85 -7.31
N MET A 12 -5.96 -23.91 -7.57
CA MET A 12 -5.86 -22.65 -6.86
C MET A 12 -6.41 -21.54 -7.75
N LEU A 13 -7.44 -20.85 -7.26
CA LEU A 13 -8.06 -19.73 -7.95
C LEU A 13 -7.54 -18.42 -7.37
N MET A 14 -6.86 -17.63 -8.21
CA MET A 14 -6.44 -16.28 -7.87
C MET A 14 -7.32 -15.29 -8.63
N LEU A 15 -8.03 -14.43 -7.89
CA LEU A 15 -8.90 -13.40 -8.45
C LEU A 15 -8.39 -12.05 -7.97
N ALA A 16 -8.46 -11.04 -8.85
CA ALA A 16 -8.36 -9.66 -8.38
C ALA A 16 -9.58 -9.38 -7.49
N GLY A 17 -9.31 -9.17 -6.20
CA GLY A 17 -10.35 -8.92 -5.21
C GLY A 17 -10.95 -7.53 -5.38
N THR A 18 -11.92 -7.37 -6.28
CA THR A 18 -12.72 -6.15 -6.33
C THR A 18 -13.82 -6.19 -5.27
N PRO A 19 -14.28 -5.06 -4.74
CA PRO A 19 -15.38 -5.02 -3.77
C PRO A 19 -16.64 -5.75 -4.27
N GLU A 20 -16.87 -5.76 -5.57
CA GLU A 20 -18.01 -6.44 -6.21
C GLU A 20 -17.94 -7.96 -6.10
N VAL A 21 -16.74 -8.55 -6.03
CA VAL A 21 -16.56 -10.00 -5.84
C VAL A 21 -16.99 -10.42 -4.44
N PHE A 22 -16.69 -9.61 -3.42
CA PHE A 22 -16.97 -9.96 -2.02
C PHE A 22 -18.37 -9.52 -1.57
N SER A 23 -18.79 -8.32 -1.95
CA SER A 23 -19.97 -7.64 -1.41
C SER A 23 -21.07 -7.42 -2.46
N GLY A 24 -20.79 -7.71 -3.73
CA GLY A 24 -21.72 -7.46 -4.83
C GLY A 24 -22.92 -8.40 -4.83
N ARG A 25 -23.97 -8.01 -5.55
CA ARG A 25 -25.22 -8.79 -5.67
C ARG A 25 -25.01 -10.19 -6.23
N ARG A 26 -23.98 -10.41 -7.05
CA ARG A 26 -23.58 -11.72 -7.61
C ARG A 26 -22.21 -12.16 -7.07
N GLY A 27 -21.85 -11.67 -5.89
CA GLY A 27 -20.58 -11.93 -5.22
C GLY A 27 -20.60 -13.24 -4.42
N LEU A 28 -19.59 -13.42 -3.57
CA LEU A 28 -19.44 -14.61 -2.72
C LEU A 28 -20.62 -14.83 -1.77
N THR A 29 -21.39 -13.79 -1.46
CA THR A 29 -22.61 -13.84 -0.65
C THR A 29 -23.71 -14.71 -1.27
N GLU A 30 -23.77 -14.86 -2.60
CA GLU A 30 -24.72 -15.77 -3.28
C GLU A 30 -24.30 -17.24 -3.27
N LEU A 31 -23.14 -17.56 -2.68
CA LEU A 31 -22.65 -18.92 -2.49
C LEU A 31 -22.62 -19.25 -0.99
N PRO A 32 -23.77 -19.56 -0.34
CA PRO A 32 -23.85 -19.72 1.11
C PRO A 32 -22.80 -20.68 1.72
N PRO A 33 -22.48 -21.84 1.12
CA PRO A 33 -21.45 -22.72 1.66
C PRO A 33 -20.03 -22.13 1.64
N LEU A 34 -19.74 -21.25 0.69
CA LEU A 34 -18.44 -20.58 0.59
C LEU A 34 -18.41 -19.32 1.46
N ALA A 35 -19.49 -18.53 1.46
CA ALA A 35 -19.64 -17.38 2.35
C ALA A 35 -19.45 -17.77 3.82
N GLY A 36 -20.11 -18.85 4.28
CA GLY A 36 -19.97 -19.33 5.65
C GLY A 36 -18.58 -19.89 5.99
N ARG A 37 -17.77 -20.28 4.99
CA ARG A 37 -16.36 -20.69 5.21
C ARG A 37 -15.42 -19.50 5.27
N LEU A 38 -15.77 -18.40 4.61
CA LEU A 38 -15.00 -17.17 4.64
C LEU A 38 -15.35 -16.34 5.88
N ASP A 39 -16.57 -16.45 6.41
CA ASP A 39 -16.98 -15.72 7.60
C ASP A 39 -16.01 -15.94 8.78
N ASP A 40 -15.48 -14.83 9.31
CA ASP A 40 -14.58 -14.82 10.46
C ASP A 40 -15.08 -13.78 11.47
N PRO A 41 -15.68 -14.19 12.60
CA PRO A 41 -16.23 -13.27 13.58
C PRO A 41 -15.16 -12.46 14.31
N THR A 42 -13.88 -12.85 14.19
CA THR A 42 -12.77 -12.19 14.87
C THR A 42 -12.09 -11.11 14.01
N LEU A 43 -12.45 -11.01 12.72
CA LEU A 43 -11.75 -10.19 11.73
C LEU A 43 -11.59 -8.72 12.13
N ASN A 44 -12.62 -8.14 12.77
CA ASN A 44 -12.65 -6.72 13.16
C ASN A 44 -12.38 -6.52 14.67
N THR A 45 -11.84 -7.53 15.35
CA THR A 45 -11.53 -7.44 16.79
C THR A 45 -10.09 -6.98 17.00
N ALA A 46 -9.75 -6.59 18.24
CA ALA A 46 -8.37 -6.26 18.60
C ALA A 46 -7.41 -7.47 18.52
N HIS A 47 -7.95 -8.70 18.50
CA HIS A 47 -7.18 -9.95 18.50
C HIS A 47 -7.75 -10.93 17.48
N PRO A 48 -7.57 -10.68 16.18
CA PRO A 48 -8.10 -11.54 15.13
C PRO A 48 -7.41 -12.91 15.10
N ASN A 49 -8.15 -13.93 14.66
CA ASN A 49 -7.61 -15.26 14.45
C ASN A 49 -6.76 -15.31 13.17
N LEU A 50 -5.44 -15.20 13.31
CA LEU A 50 -4.50 -15.26 12.18
C LEU A 50 -4.42 -16.64 11.49
N ARG A 51 -5.08 -17.67 12.05
CA ARG A 51 -5.25 -18.99 11.42
C ARG A 51 -6.66 -19.16 10.83
N GLY A 52 -7.46 -18.10 10.88
CA GLY A 52 -8.79 -18.05 10.29
C GLY A 52 -8.75 -18.07 8.76
N PRO A 53 -9.92 -18.22 8.14
CA PRO A 53 -10.06 -18.21 6.68
C PRO A 53 -9.76 -16.84 6.07
N GLN A 54 -9.86 -15.76 6.86
CA GLN A 54 -9.53 -14.40 6.47
C GLN A 54 -8.39 -13.86 7.32
N LEU A 55 -7.46 -13.15 6.68
CA LEU A 55 -6.43 -12.38 7.37
C LEU A 55 -6.85 -10.91 7.36
N PRO A 56 -7.00 -10.27 8.53
CA PRO A 56 -7.21 -8.84 8.55
C PRO A 56 -5.97 -8.14 8.03
N LEU A 57 -6.16 -7.28 7.05
CA LEU A 57 -5.13 -6.39 6.57
C LEU A 57 -5.24 -5.09 7.38
N PRO A 58 -4.26 -4.76 8.23
CA PRO A 58 -4.27 -3.48 8.92
C PRO A 58 -4.27 -2.35 7.90
N ARG A 59 -4.88 -1.23 8.28
CA ARG A 59 -4.84 -0.02 7.45
C ARG A 59 -3.38 0.39 7.29
N PHE A 60 -2.97 0.59 6.05
CA PHE A 60 -1.65 1.11 5.73
C PHE A 60 -1.63 2.61 6.08
N GLY A 61 -0.64 3.11 6.81
CA GLY A 61 -0.54 4.52 7.18
C GLY A 61 0.90 5.02 7.25
N GLU A 62 1.11 6.18 7.87
CA GLU A 62 2.44 6.79 8.05
C GLU A 62 3.47 5.82 8.65
N PRO A 63 3.19 5.08 9.75
CA PRO A 63 4.18 4.21 10.38
C PRO A 63 4.65 3.07 9.47
N GLU A 64 3.74 2.50 8.68
CA GLU A 64 4.06 1.48 7.68
C GLU A 64 4.88 2.10 6.53
N LEU A 65 4.53 3.30 6.10
CA LEU A 65 5.24 3.99 5.03
C LEU A 65 6.68 4.34 5.43
N VAL A 66 6.91 4.77 6.67
CA VAL A 66 8.26 5.01 7.22
C VAL A 66 9.12 3.73 7.14
N GLN A 67 8.58 2.60 7.59
CA GLN A 67 9.26 1.30 7.50
C GLN A 67 9.57 0.91 6.05
N VAL A 68 8.65 1.19 5.14
CA VAL A 68 8.87 0.99 3.71
C VAL A 68 10.02 1.87 3.20
N MET A 69 10.11 3.14 3.60
CA MET A 69 11.23 4.01 3.20
C MET A 69 12.58 3.52 3.71
N GLU A 70 12.64 3.03 4.95
CA GLU A 70 13.85 2.43 5.51
C GLU A 70 14.25 1.17 4.72
N HIS A 71 13.30 0.28 4.45
CA HIS A 71 13.57 -0.92 3.68
C HIS A 71 13.97 -0.60 2.23
N LEU A 72 13.30 0.36 1.60
CA LEU A 72 13.58 0.78 0.24
C LEU A 72 14.97 1.41 0.11
N ARG A 73 15.42 2.17 1.11
CA ARG A 73 16.79 2.70 1.20
C ARG A 73 17.80 1.55 1.14
N HIS A 74 17.63 0.52 1.96
CA HIS A 74 18.52 -0.63 1.99
C HIS A 74 18.52 -1.40 0.66
N LEU A 75 17.34 -1.62 0.07
CA LEU A 75 17.21 -2.28 -1.22
C LEU A 75 17.88 -1.49 -2.34
N TRP A 76 17.70 -0.17 -2.35
CA TRP A 76 18.33 0.72 -3.32
C TRP A 76 19.86 0.67 -3.20
N GLN A 77 20.42 0.78 -1.99
CA GLN A 77 21.87 0.70 -1.75
C GLN A 77 22.44 -0.65 -2.21
N ALA A 78 21.74 -1.75 -1.91
CA ALA A 78 22.13 -3.09 -2.34
C ALA A 78 22.09 -3.24 -3.86
N ALA A 79 21.08 -2.66 -4.53
CA ALA A 79 20.93 -2.72 -5.98
C ALA A 79 21.99 -1.88 -6.72
N VAL A 80 22.34 -0.72 -6.15
CA VAL A 80 23.31 0.21 -6.74
C VAL A 80 24.76 -0.17 -6.40
N GLY A 81 24.98 -0.80 -5.24
CA GLY A 81 26.30 -1.15 -4.74
C GLY A 81 27.05 0.00 -4.05
N GLU A 82 26.35 1.07 -3.65
CA GLU A 82 26.94 2.20 -2.94
C GLU A 82 25.97 2.80 -1.92
N ASP A 83 26.52 3.52 -0.94
CA ASP A 83 25.72 4.20 0.06
C ASP A 83 25.09 5.49 -0.47
N THR A 84 23.82 5.72 -0.12
CA THR A 84 23.15 6.97 -0.49
C THR A 84 23.62 8.14 0.38
N ARG A 85 23.82 9.30 -0.26
CA ARG A 85 24.13 10.57 0.41
C ARG A 85 22.90 11.22 1.06
N VAL A 86 21.70 10.73 0.74
CA VAL A 86 20.45 11.24 1.33
C VAL A 86 20.44 10.93 2.83
N ASN A 87 20.10 11.91 3.66
CA ASN A 87 20.01 11.74 5.10
C ASN A 87 18.95 10.67 5.46
N ALA A 88 19.21 9.82 6.45
CA ALA A 88 18.29 8.77 6.88
C ALA A 88 16.92 9.31 7.30
N GLY A 89 16.87 10.52 7.89
CA GLY A 89 15.64 11.20 8.29
C GLY A 89 14.79 11.74 7.14
N PHE A 90 15.30 11.73 5.90
CA PHE A 90 14.53 12.21 4.75
C PHE A 90 13.40 11.25 4.36
N GLY A 91 13.61 9.94 4.48
CA GLY A 91 12.56 8.93 4.24
C GLY A 91 11.33 9.15 5.14
N PRO A 92 11.49 9.23 6.47
CA PRO A 92 10.40 9.59 7.38
C PRO A 92 9.75 10.93 7.07
N TYR A 93 10.53 11.97 6.77
CA TYR A 93 10.02 13.28 6.38
C TYR A 93 9.13 13.21 5.13
N LEU A 94 9.55 12.45 4.12
CA LEU A 94 8.80 12.26 2.89
C LEU A 94 7.52 11.44 3.12
N ALA A 95 7.59 10.39 3.95
CA ALA A 95 6.43 9.59 4.33
C ALA A 95 5.36 10.47 5.01
N GLN A 96 5.75 11.25 6.02
CA GLN A 96 4.85 12.16 6.72
C GLN A 96 4.21 13.17 5.77
N GLY A 97 5.00 13.81 4.90
CA GLY A 97 4.47 14.82 3.96
C GLY A 97 3.46 14.25 2.96
N TRP A 98 3.69 13.04 2.45
CA TRP A 98 2.74 12.40 1.54
C TRP A 98 1.50 11.86 2.25
N THR A 99 1.64 11.33 3.47
CA THR A 99 0.47 10.95 4.27
C THR A 99 -0.39 12.18 4.57
N ALA A 100 0.20 13.32 4.92
CA ALA A 100 -0.55 14.55 5.15
C ALA A 100 -1.21 15.13 3.88
N GLN A 101 -0.69 14.81 2.69
CA GLN A 101 -1.20 15.38 1.44
C GLN A 101 -2.24 14.49 0.74
N LEU A 102 -2.10 13.17 0.85
CA LEU A 102 -2.93 12.20 0.14
C LEU A 102 -3.63 11.19 1.06
N GLY A 103 -3.47 11.35 2.38
CA GLY A 103 -3.90 10.40 3.39
C GLY A 103 -3.09 9.10 3.37
N ASP A 104 -3.52 8.20 4.25
CA ASP A 104 -3.03 6.82 4.43
C ASP A 104 -2.97 5.95 3.14
N ALA A 105 -3.60 6.38 2.05
CA ALA A 105 -3.91 5.53 0.90
C ALA A 105 -2.95 5.64 -0.31
N SER A 106 -1.85 6.40 -0.21
CA SER A 106 -0.99 6.69 -1.39
C SER A 106 0.46 6.20 -1.29
N PRO A 107 0.74 4.95 -0.89
CA PRO A 107 2.10 4.43 -0.77
C PRO A 107 2.87 4.48 -2.09
N ARG A 108 2.18 4.24 -3.21
CA ARG A 108 2.78 4.22 -4.55
C ARG A 108 3.50 5.54 -4.86
N VAL A 109 2.86 6.67 -4.57
CA VAL A 109 3.40 8.00 -4.85
C VAL A 109 4.64 8.24 -4.00
N ALA A 110 4.55 8.04 -2.69
CA ALA A 110 5.66 8.25 -1.77
C ALA A 110 6.87 7.35 -2.11
N ILE A 111 6.64 6.07 -2.43
CA ILE A 111 7.70 5.13 -2.83
C ILE A 111 8.41 5.62 -4.10
N ARG A 112 7.64 6.02 -5.12
CA ARG A 112 8.19 6.51 -6.39
C ARG A 112 9.00 7.78 -6.20
N GLU A 113 8.47 8.73 -5.42
CA GLU A 113 9.16 10.00 -5.16
C GLU A 113 10.44 9.81 -4.35
N TYR A 114 10.43 8.92 -3.36
CA TYR A 114 11.64 8.62 -2.61
C TYR A 114 12.73 7.99 -3.48
N LEU A 115 12.38 7.05 -4.36
CA LEU A 115 13.34 6.51 -5.36
C LEU A 115 13.90 7.61 -6.25
N SER A 116 13.04 8.50 -6.78
CA SER A 116 13.46 9.65 -7.57
C SER A 116 14.42 10.57 -6.81
N VAL A 117 14.25 10.75 -5.51
CA VAL A 117 15.20 11.50 -4.67
C VAL A 117 16.53 10.77 -4.53
N LEU A 118 16.51 9.46 -4.28
CA LEU A 118 17.72 8.64 -4.14
C LEU A 118 18.54 8.64 -5.45
N ASP A 119 17.87 8.45 -6.59
CA ASP A 119 18.50 8.47 -7.91
C ASP A 119 19.08 9.84 -8.24
N ARG A 120 18.34 10.93 -8.00
CA ARG A 120 18.88 12.30 -8.19
C ARG A 120 20.07 12.59 -7.29
N ALA A 121 20.04 12.13 -6.04
CA ALA A 121 21.16 12.26 -5.12
C ALA A 121 22.35 11.39 -5.53
N ARG A 122 22.16 10.38 -6.36
CA ARG A 122 23.27 9.63 -6.96
C ARG A 122 23.84 10.36 -8.17
N ASP A 123 22.96 10.74 -9.10
CA ASP A 123 23.34 11.26 -10.42
C ASP A 123 23.92 12.69 -10.34
N TYR A 124 23.48 13.48 -9.37
CA TYR A 124 23.84 14.91 -9.25
C TYR A 124 24.54 15.20 -7.92
N PRO A 125 25.88 15.41 -7.90
CA PRO A 125 26.66 15.64 -6.69
C PRO A 125 26.17 16.82 -5.82
N ASP A 126 25.63 17.85 -6.44
CA ASP A 126 25.11 19.08 -5.84
C ASP A 126 23.65 18.99 -5.39
N PHE A 127 22.95 17.89 -5.69
CA PHE A 127 21.57 17.71 -5.28
C PHE A 127 21.44 17.54 -3.76
N ASN A 128 20.63 18.41 -3.14
CA ASN A 128 20.25 18.35 -1.74
C ASN A 128 18.76 18.04 -1.61
N ALA A 129 18.42 16.90 -1.00
CA ALA A 129 17.05 16.43 -0.87
C ALA A 129 16.13 17.44 -0.16
N TYR A 130 16.55 18.05 0.96
CA TYR A 130 15.72 18.99 1.71
C TYR A 130 15.55 20.34 1.01
N ALA A 131 16.53 20.76 0.20
CA ALA A 131 16.48 22.05 -0.48
C ALA A 131 15.76 21.98 -1.85
N HIS A 132 15.87 20.85 -2.54
CA HIS A 132 15.45 20.72 -3.94
C HIS A 132 14.20 19.84 -4.14
N TYR A 133 13.79 19.04 -3.15
CA TYR A 133 12.55 18.28 -3.23
C TYR A 133 11.35 19.15 -2.84
N GLN A 134 10.25 19.02 -3.59
CA GLN A 134 8.99 19.70 -3.32
C GLN A 134 7.85 18.70 -3.43
N PHE A 135 6.90 18.77 -2.50
CA PHE A 135 5.69 17.96 -2.54
C PHE A 135 4.74 18.51 -3.60
N SER A 136 4.77 17.91 -4.79
CA SER A 136 3.88 18.25 -5.89
C SER A 136 3.08 17.01 -6.28
N PRO A 137 1.73 17.04 -6.16
CA PRO A 137 0.89 15.93 -6.58
C PRO A 137 1.16 15.57 -8.04
N PRO A 138 1.45 14.30 -8.34
CA PRO A 138 1.73 13.93 -9.71
C PRO A 138 0.46 13.92 -10.56
N ALA A 139 0.61 14.08 -11.88
CA ALA A 139 -0.54 14.11 -12.80
C ALA A 139 -1.26 12.75 -12.93
N ASP A 140 -0.62 11.64 -12.52
CA ASP A 140 -1.11 10.27 -12.66
C ASP A 140 -1.70 9.70 -11.36
N LEU A 141 -2.28 10.54 -10.50
CA LEU A 141 -3.00 10.08 -9.33
C LEU A 141 -4.20 9.21 -9.71
N ARG A 142 -4.35 8.07 -9.02
CA ARG A 142 -5.50 7.19 -9.19
C ARG A 142 -6.71 7.75 -8.41
N PRO A 143 -7.95 7.43 -8.81
CA PRO A 143 -9.15 7.93 -8.14
C PRO A 143 -9.16 7.69 -6.62
N GLU A 144 -8.67 6.52 -6.18
CA GLU A 144 -8.53 6.17 -4.77
C GLU A 144 -7.50 7.03 -4.00
N GLU A 145 -6.46 7.50 -4.68
CA GLU A 145 -5.40 8.37 -4.13
C GLU A 145 -5.89 9.82 -4.02
N THR A 146 -6.76 10.24 -4.95
CA THR A 146 -7.44 11.55 -4.89
C THR A 146 -8.49 11.61 -3.78
N LEU A 147 -9.19 10.50 -3.50
CA LEU A 147 -10.22 10.45 -2.45
C LEU A 147 -9.60 10.59 -1.05
N GLY A 148 -8.40 10.05 -0.83
CA GLY A 148 -7.66 10.19 0.43
C GLY A 148 -7.27 11.64 0.74
N ALA A 149 -6.91 12.41 -0.29
CA ALA A 149 -6.62 13.84 -0.15
C ALA A 149 -7.87 14.67 0.26
N ALA A 150 -9.07 14.26 -0.16
CA ALA A 150 -10.31 14.96 0.14
C ALA A 150 -10.95 14.54 1.48
N ALA A 151 -10.72 13.31 1.94
CA ALA A 151 -11.38 12.76 3.14
C ALA A 151 -10.90 13.40 4.47
N GLU A 152 -9.74 14.06 4.50
CA GLU A 152 -9.26 14.80 5.68
C GLU A 152 -9.79 16.25 5.76
N GLU A 153 -10.28 16.84 4.67
CA GLU A 153 -10.89 18.20 4.70
C GLU A 153 -12.27 18.22 5.38
N ASP A 154 -12.98 17.09 5.41
CA ASP A 154 -14.34 16.98 6.00
C ASP A 154 -14.35 16.65 7.51
N THR A 155 -13.20 16.61 8.18
CA THR A 155 -13.10 16.40 9.64
C THR A 155 -12.61 17.66 10.36
N PHE A 156 -13.40 18.74 10.33
CA PHE A 156 -13.29 19.88 11.27
C PHE A 156 -14.65 20.50 11.58
#